data_AF-A0A7S1B386-F1
#
_entry.id   AF-A0A7S1B386-F1
#
_cell.length_a   1.000
_cell.length_b   1.000
_cell.length_c   1.000
_cell.angle_alpha   90.00
_cell.angle_beta   90.00
_cell.angle_gamma   90.00
#
_symmetry.space_group_name_H-M   'P 1'
#
loop_
_entity.id
_entity.type
_entity.pdbx_description
1 polymer ?
#
loop_
_entity_poly.entity_id
_entity_poly.type
_entity_poly.pdbx_seq_one_letter_code
_entity_poly.pdbx_strand_id
1 'polypeptide(L)'
;AMGTWSKVTISAGFLLNLIMQWCFCAVAFSSFGDSDLPDVSAAKRWRYGVGHSDFWSDPVTSASLVSRVCGGDASLSFSTDQLNVVSTIAQYTQDLDLLVTTLPLTQGPILSMVASTLWSIVMCADLVDCIPLFLASS
;
A
#
# COMPACT_ATOMS: atom_id res chain seq x y z
N ALA A 1 17.61 -28.13 -27.83
CA ALA A 1 18.06 -26.74 -27.62
C ALA A 1 16.85 -25.83 -27.77
N MET A 2 16.60 -24.90 -26.85
CA MET A 2 15.48 -23.95 -26.98
C MET A 2 15.65 -23.13 -28.27
N GLY A 3 14.67 -23.22 -29.17
CA GLY A 3 14.62 -22.43 -30.39
C GLY A 3 14.53 -20.94 -30.08
N THR A 4 15.06 -20.10 -30.97
CA THR A 4 15.04 -18.63 -30.84
C THR A 4 13.61 -18.10 -30.65
N TRP A 5 12.63 -18.70 -31.33
CA TRP A 5 11.20 -18.34 -31.21
C TRP A 5 10.64 -18.55 -29.81
N SER A 6 10.98 -19.66 -29.14
CA SER A 6 10.54 -19.91 -27.76
C SER A 6 11.06 -18.83 -26.80
N LYS A 7 12.30 -18.37 -27.00
CA LYS A 7 12.88 -17.32 -26.16
C LYS A 7 12.15 -15.98 -26.35
N VAL A 8 11.86 -15.62 -27.60
CA VAL A 8 11.13 -14.38 -27.92
C VAL A 8 9.73 -14.39 -27.29
N THR A 9 9.00 -15.50 -27.41
CA THR A 9 7.64 -15.62 -26.85
C THR A 9 7.63 -15.54 -25.32
N ILE A 10 8.58 -16.21 -24.65
CA ILE A 10 8.71 -16.17 -23.19
C ILE A 10 9.04 -14.74 -22.72
N SER A 11 10.00 -14.08 -23.37
CA SER A 11 10.35 -12.69 -23.05
C SER A 11 9.19 -11.73 -23.28
N ALA A 12 8.43 -11.89 -24.36
CA ALA A 12 7.24 -11.08 -24.63
C ALA A 12 6.14 -11.29 -23.57
N GLY A 13 5.90 -12.54 -23.15
CA GLY A 13 4.94 -12.86 -22.10
C GLY A 13 5.32 -12.24 -20.75
N PHE A 14 6.60 -12.29 -20.38
CA PHE A 14 7.08 -11.65 -19.15
C PHE A 14 6.91 -10.13 -19.18
N LEU A 15 7.24 -9.48 -20.31
CA LEU A 15 7.03 -8.03 -20.48
C LEU A 15 5.55 -7.65 -20.40
N LEU A 16 4.67 -8.42 -21.03
CA LEU A 16 3.23 -8.21 -20.95
C LEU A 16 2.74 -8.32 -19.50
N ASN A 17 3.24 -9.31 -18.75
CA ASN A 17 2.90 -9.47 -17.34
C ASN A 17 3.35 -8.27 -16.50
N LEU A 18 4.55 -7.74 -16.71
CA LEU A 18 5.00 -6.51 -16.04
C LEU A 18 4.11 -5.31 -16.36
N ILE A 19 3.69 -5.17 -17.63
CA ILE A 19 2.77 -4.10 -18.05
C ILE A 19 1.42 -4.27 -17.37
N MET A 20 0.88 -5.49 -17.32
CA MET A 20 -0.39 -5.78 -16.65
C MET A 20 -0.32 -5.54 -15.14
N GLN A 21 0.79 -5.93 -14.50
CA GLN A 21 1.07 -5.62 -13.09
C GLN A 21 1.09 -4.12 -12.83
N TRP A 22 1.81 -3.38 -13.68
CA TRP A 22 1.87 -1.93 -13.57
C TRP A 22 0.49 -1.28 -13.79
N CYS A 23 -0.26 -1.71 -14.81
CA CYS A 23 -1.62 -1.23 -15.08
C CYS A 23 -2.54 -1.53 -13.90
N PHE A 24 -2.47 -2.72 -13.30
CA PHE A 24 -3.26 -3.06 -12.12
C PHE A 24 -2.90 -2.16 -10.93
N CYS A 25 -1.60 -1.97 -10.64
CA CYS A 25 -1.16 -1.06 -9.58
C CYS A 25 -1.60 0.39 -9.86
N ALA A 26 -1.56 0.83 -11.11
CA ALA A 26 -2.01 2.16 -11.51
C ALA A 26 -3.54 2.32 -11.34
N VAL A 27 -4.33 1.33 -11.76
CA VAL A 27 -5.78 1.31 -11.57
C VAL A 27 -6.14 1.20 -10.09
N ALA A 28 -5.42 0.40 -9.31
CA ALA A 28 -5.62 0.31 -7.87
C ALA A 28 -5.30 1.65 -7.19
N PHE A 29 -4.22 2.30 -7.59
CA PHE A 29 -3.86 3.64 -7.12
C PHE A 29 -4.90 4.69 -7.53
N SER A 30 -5.46 4.64 -8.75
CA SER A 30 -6.47 5.62 -9.16
C SER A 30 -7.87 5.35 -8.62
N SER A 31 -8.25 4.07 -8.48
CA SER A 31 -9.62 3.66 -8.15
C SER A 31 -9.83 3.44 -6.66
N PHE A 32 -8.78 3.08 -5.93
CA PHE A 32 -8.79 2.98 -4.47
C PHE A 32 -7.97 4.10 -3.81
N GLY A 33 -7.27 4.93 -4.59
CA GLY A 33 -6.54 6.10 -4.08
C GLY A 33 -7.30 7.42 -4.24
N ASP A 34 -8.59 7.40 -4.62
CA ASP A 34 -9.50 8.46 -4.17
C ASP A 34 -9.56 8.33 -2.65
N SER A 35 -8.65 9.06 -2.02
CA SER A 35 -8.22 8.79 -0.68
C SER A 35 -9.25 9.34 0.31
N ASP A 36 -9.75 8.49 1.20
CA ASP A 36 -10.27 8.94 2.50
C ASP A 36 -9.21 9.78 3.28
N LEU A 37 -7.96 9.76 2.81
CA LEU A 37 -6.91 10.65 3.29
C LEU A 37 -7.12 12.07 2.75
N PRO A 38 -7.17 13.08 3.63
CA PRO A 38 -7.23 14.47 3.21
C PRO A 38 -5.94 14.88 2.50
N ASP A 39 -6.04 15.80 1.54
CA ASP A 39 -4.88 16.48 0.98
C ASP A 39 -4.00 17.06 2.11
N VAL A 40 -2.68 17.07 1.90
CA VAL A 40 -1.70 17.55 2.88
C VAL A 40 -2.01 18.99 3.30
N SER A 41 -2.48 19.84 2.38
CA SER A 41 -2.85 21.21 2.73
C SER A 41 -4.11 21.28 3.61
N ALA A 42 -5.09 20.41 3.36
CA ALA A 42 -6.30 20.30 4.16
C ALA A 42 -5.99 19.75 5.57
N ALA A 43 -5.15 18.71 5.66
CA ALA A 43 -4.68 18.16 6.93
C ALA A 43 -3.93 19.21 7.78
N LYS A 44 -3.03 19.98 7.16
CA LYS A 44 -2.33 21.09 7.82
C LYS A 44 -3.30 22.17 8.28
N ARG A 45 -4.25 22.56 7.44
CA ARG A 45 -5.26 23.57 7.78
C ARG A 45 -6.09 23.15 8.98
N TRP A 46 -6.54 21.89 9.02
CA TRP A 46 -7.24 21.35 10.19
C TRP A 46 -6.35 21.37 11.43
N ARG A 47 -5.10 20.88 11.32
CA ARG A 47 -4.16 20.78 12.44
C ARG A 47 -3.92 22.14 13.10
N TYR A 48 -3.62 23.17 12.30
CA TYR A 48 -3.31 24.50 12.83
C TYR A 48 -4.55 25.34 13.13
N GLY A 49 -5.67 25.12 12.44
CA GLY A 49 -6.89 25.90 12.63
C GLY A 49 -7.80 25.37 13.74
N VAL A 50 -8.13 24.08 13.71
CA VAL A 50 -9.08 23.47 14.64
C VAL A 50 -8.34 22.65 15.70
N GLY A 51 -7.35 21.88 15.27
CA GLY A 51 -6.68 20.88 16.09
C GLY A 51 -5.89 21.44 17.29
N HIS A 52 -5.38 22.67 17.16
CA HIS A 52 -4.69 23.40 18.22
C HIS A 52 -5.52 24.52 18.86
N SER A 53 -6.82 24.61 18.55
CA SER A 53 -7.70 25.60 19.17
C SER A 53 -7.96 25.25 20.64
N ASP A 54 -7.76 26.20 21.54
CA ASP A 54 -8.04 26.05 22.98
C ASP A 54 -9.50 25.63 23.25
N PHE A 55 -10.43 26.06 22.39
CA PHE A 55 -11.85 25.67 22.47
C PHE A 55 -12.06 24.14 22.45
N TRP A 56 -11.20 23.41 21.74
CA TRP A 56 -11.28 21.95 21.60
C TRP A 56 -10.26 21.21 22.48
N SER A 57 -9.58 21.92 23.37
CA SER A 57 -8.69 21.29 24.35
C SER A 57 -9.48 20.50 25.38
N ASP A 58 -8.88 19.42 25.88
CA ASP A 58 -9.46 18.67 26.99
C ASP A 58 -9.46 19.54 28.26
N PRO A 59 -10.62 19.80 28.88
CA PRO A 59 -10.72 20.68 30.05
C PRO A 59 -10.00 20.12 31.30
N VAL A 60 -9.73 18.81 31.35
CA VAL A 60 -9.08 18.15 32.49
C VAL A 60 -7.58 18.07 32.28
N THR A 61 -7.14 17.59 31.12
CA THR A 61 -5.70 17.38 30.85
C THR A 61 -5.02 18.55 30.17
N SER A 62 -5.79 19.55 29.69
CA SER A 62 -5.33 20.62 28.80
C SER A 62 -4.67 20.11 27.51
N ALA A 63 -4.88 18.83 27.15
CA ALA A 63 -4.34 18.27 25.92
C ALA A 63 -5.07 18.84 24.70
N SER A 64 -4.31 19.28 23.71
CA SER A 64 -4.89 19.71 22.42
C SER A 64 -5.59 18.54 21.71
N LEU A 65 -6.57 18.88 20.87
CA LEU A 65 -7.28 17.90 20.04
C LEU A 65 -6.32 17.10 19.16
N VAL A 66 -5.29 17.74 18.60
CA VAL A 66 -4.24 17.05 17.81
C VAL A 66 -3.52 16.02 18.65
N SER A 67 -3.14 16.34 19.88
CA SER A 67 -2.45 15.39 20.76
C SER A 67 -3.29 14.16 21.06
N ARG A 68 -4.61 14.34 21.22
CA ARG A 68 -5.54 13.25 21.50
C ARG A 68 -5.80 12.39 20.27
N VAL A 69 -5.97 13.01 19.09
CA VAL A 69 -6.11 12.31 17.81
C VAL A 69 -4.85 11.51 17.48
N CYS A 70 -3.66 12.11 17.59
CA CYS A 70 -2.39 11.41 17.38
C CYS A 70 -2.12 10.34 18.45
N GLY A 71 -2.69 10.50 19.64
CA GLY A 71 -2.63 9.52 20.73
C GLY A 71 -3.66 8.38 20.62
N GLY A 72 -4.52 8.38 19.60
CA GLY A 72 -5.52 7.33 19.42
C GLY A 72 -6.66 7.35 20.45
N ASP A 73 -7.02 8.52 20.97
CA ASP A 73 -8.05 8.64 22.01
C ASP A 73 -9.45 8.26 21.49
N ALA A 74 -9.91 7.06 21.87
CA ALA A 74 -11.21 6.51 21.47
C ALA A 74 -12.43 7.25 22.06
N SER A 75 -12.24 8.15 23.03
CA SER A 75 -13.33 8.93 23.64
C SER A 75 -13.73 10.16 22.82
N LEU A 76 -12.99 10.47 21.74
CA LEU A 76 -13.27 11.59 20.86
C LEU A 76 -14.54 11.34 20.03
N SER A 77 -15.63 12.04 20.40
CA SER A 77 -16.87 12.07 19.62
C SER A 77 -16.79 12.99 18.39
N PHE A 78 -15.77 13.84 18.32
CA PHE A 78 -15.50 14.78 17.24
C PHE A 78 -14.09 14.53 16.69
N SER A 79 -13.90 14.68 15.37
CA SER A 79 -12.65 14.35 14.64
C SER A 79 -12.36 12.85 14.45
N THR A 80 -13.42 12.03 14.35
CA THR A 80 -13.33 10.60 14.01
C THR A 80 -12.62 10.38 12.67
N ASP A 81 -12.84 11.26 11.69
CA ASP A 81 -12.17 11.16 10.39
C ASP A 81 -10.65 11.30 10.52
N GLN A 82 -10.17 12.26 11.31
CA GLN A 82 -8.73 12.44 11.51
C GLN A 82 -8.13 11.29 12.33
N LEU A 83 -8.88 10.73 13.27
CA LEU A 83 -8.51 9.50 13.99
C LEU A 83 -8.38 8.31 13.05
N ASN A 84 -9.35 8.11 12.15
CA ASN A 84 -9.33 7.04 11.15
C ASN A 84 -8.15 7.19 10.18
N VAL A 85 -7.86 8.42 9.75
CA VAL A 85 -6.69 8.73 8.91
C VAL A 85 -5.39 8.38 9.63
N VAL A 86 -5.22 8.82 10.88
CA VAL A 86 -4.02 8.51 11.68
C VAL A 86 -3.89 7.00 11.93
N SER A 87 -5.00 6.34 12.25
CA SER A 87 -5.07 4.88 12.42
C SER A 87 -4.65 4.13 11.16
N THR A 88 -5.15 4.55 10.00
CA THR A 88 -4.84 3.93 8.70
C THR A 88 -3.36 4.09 8.36
N ILE A 89 -2.81 5.29 8.56
CA ILE A 89 -1.38 5.55 8.34
C ILE A 89 -0.55 4.69 9.28
N ALA A 90 -0.88 4.68 10.58
CA ALA A 90 -0.15 3.92 11.59
C ALA A 90 -0.14 2.42 11.25
N GLN A 91 -1.27 1.86 10.82
CA GLN A 91 -1.37 0.47 10.40
C GLN A 91 -0.54 0.18 9.14
N TYR A 92 -0.55 1.07 8.15
CA TYR A 92 0.23 0.90 6.93
C TYR A 92 1.75 0.98 7.19
N THR A 93 2.17 1.86 8.10
CA THR A 93 3.57 2.08 8.47
C THR A 93 4.04 1.24 9.66
N GLN A 94 3.19 0.35 10.18
CA GLN A 94 3.54 -0.47 11.33
C GLN A 94 4.75 -1.36 10.99
N ASP A 95 5.76 -1.35 11.86
CA ASP A 95 6.92 -2.23 11.73
C ASP A 95 6.48 -3.68 11.88
N LEU A 96 6.96 -4.55 11.00
CA LEU A 96 6.79 -5.99 11.15
C LEU A 96 7.91 -6.52 12.04
N ASP A 97 7.55 -7.00 13.22
CA ASP A 97 8.42 -7.80 14.09
C ASP A 97 8.59 -9.21 13.49
N LEU A 98 9.25 -9.29 12.34
CA LEU A 98 9.71 -10.55 11.77
C LEU A 98 11.02 -10.95 12.46
N LEU A 99 11.25 -12.27 12.55
CA LEU A 99 12.24 -13.00 13.37
C LEU A 99 13.73 -12.56 13.24
N VAL A 100 14.05 -11.50 12.48
CA VAL A 100 15.41 -10.99 12.25
C VAL A 100 15.39 -9.46 12.42
N THR A 101 15.80 -9.02 13.61
CA THR A 101 15.69 -7.65 14.18
C THR A 101 16.56 -6.57 13.53
N THR A 102 16.94 -6.68 12.25
CA THR A 102 17.91 -5.76 11.62
C THR A 102 17.39 -4.99 10.41
N LEU A 103 16.20 -5.30 9.88
CA LEU A 103 15.63 -4.57 8.74
C LEU A 103 14.33 -3.86 9.13
N PRO A 104 14.27 -2.51 9.06
CA PRO A 104 13.03 -1.77 9.27
C PRO A 104 12.12 -2.00 8.06
N LEU A 105 11.28 -3.02 8.13
CA LEU A 105 10.30 -3.33 7.10
C LEU A 105 8.90 -2.99 7.61
N THR A 106 8.20 -2.16 6.86
CA THR A 106 6.83 -1.73 7.18
C THR A 106 5.79 -2.61 6.46
N GLN A 107 4.64 -2.80 7.09
CA GLN A 107 3.58 -3.70 6.63
C GLN A 107 3.10 -3.43 5.20
N GLY A 108 2.86 -2.17 4.84
CA GLY A 108 2.33 -1.79 3.53
C GLY A 108 3.21 -2.20 2.34
N PRO A 109 4.49 -1.76 2.28
CA PRO A 109 5.42 -2.16 1.23
C PRO A 109 5.62 -3.68 1.12
N ILE A 110 5.68 -4.39 2.25
CA ILE A 110 5.83 -5.86 2.24
C ILE A 110 4.62 -6.52 1.56
N LEU A 111 3.40 -6.10 1.88
CA LEU A 111 2.18 -6.62 1.24
C LEU A 111 2.23 -6.40 -0.28
N SER A 112 2.66 -5.21 -0.73
CA SER A 112 2.83 -4.92 -2.16
C SER A 112 3.89 -5.81 -2.82
N MET A 113 5.01 -6.05 -2.14
CA MET A 113 6.08 -6.91 -2.64
C MET A 113 5.63 -8.37 -2.75
N VAL A 114 4.93 -8.88 -1.74
CA VAL A 114 4.37 -10.25 -1.75
C VAL A 114 3.38 -10.41 -2.89
N ALA A 115 2.45 -9.46 -3.06
CA ALA A 115 1.48 -9.51 -4.16
C ALA A 115 2.17 -9.54 -5.54
N SER A 116 3.17 -8.67 -5.74
CA SER A 116 3.93 -8.61 -7.00
C SER A 116 4.74 -9.89 -7.25
N THR A 117 5.28 -10.49 -6.19
CA THR A 117 6.05 -11.74 -6.26
C THR A 117 5.16 -12.93 -6.59
N LEU A 118 4.02 -13.07 -5.91
CA LEU A 118 3.06 -14.15 -6.17
C LEU A 118 2.57 -14.11 -7.61
N TRP A 119 2.23 -12.92 -8.12
CA TRP A 119 1.80 -12.77 -9.50
C TRP A 119 2.90 -13.15 -10.48
N SER A 120 4.15 -12.75 -10.20
CA SER A 120 5.29 -13.13 -11.04
C SER A 120 5.53 -14.65 -11.04
N ILE A 121 5.34 -15.32 -9.89
CA ILE A 121 5.45 -16.79 -9.79
C ILE A 121 4.36 -17.48 -10.60
N VAL A 122 3.11 -17.03 -10.50
CA VAL A 122 1.98 -17.57 -11.27
C VAL A 122 2.25 -17.46 -12.77
N MET A 123 2.71 -16.29 -13.23
CA MET A 123 3.06 -16.11 -14.65
C MET A 123 4.19 -17.05 -15.09
N CYS A 124 5.21 -17.23 -14.26
CA CYS A 124 6.29 -18.17 -14.57
C CYS A 124 5.78 -19.62 -14.68
N ALA A 125 4.83 -20.02 -13.83
CA ALA A 125 4.21 -21.34 -13.91
C ALA A 125 3.41 -21.50 -15.22
N ASP A 126 2.56 -20.53 -15.56
CA ASP A 126 1.77 -20.53 -16.79
C ASP A 126 2.67 -20.59 -18.05
N LEU A 127 3.82 -19.90 -18.02
CA LEU A 127 4.79 -19.93 -19.11
C LEU A 127 5.46 -21.29 -19.24
N VAL A 128 5.80 -21.94 -18.13
CA VAL A 128 6.41 -23.29 -18.15
C VAL A 128 5.43 -24.30 -18.75
N ASP A 129 4.15 -24.22 -18.41
CA ASP A 129 3.10 -25.09 -18.94
C ASP A 129 2.86 -24.89 -20.45
N CYS A 130 3.17 -23.70 -20.98
CA CYS A 130 3.08 -23.43 -22.41
C CYS A 130 4.30 -23.93 -23.22
N ILE A 131 5.45 -24.20 -22.59
CA ILE A 131 6.67 -24.63 -23.30
C ILE A 131 6.47 -25.90 -24.15
N PRO A 132 5.82 -26.98 -23.65
CA PRO A 132 5.58 -28.18 -24.44
C PRO A 132 4.75 -27.93 -25.71
N LEU A 133 3.76 -27.03 -25.64
CA LEU A 133 2.93 -26.62 -26.79
C LEU A 133 3.78 -25.96 -27.88
N PHE A 134 4.72 -25.09 -27.50
CA PHE A 134 5.58 -24.43 -28.46
C PHE A 134 6.63 -25.35 -29.08
N LEU A 135 7.16 -26.30 -28.30
CA LEU A 135 8.09 -27.31 -28.81
C LEU A 135 7.41 -28.32 -29.74
N ALA A 136 6.10 -28.56 -29.59
CA ALA A 136 5.33 -29.41 -30.50
C ALA A 136 5.01 -28.72 -31.85
N SER A 137 5.14 -27.39 -31.93
CA SER A 137 4.84 -26.58 -33.13
C SER A 137 6.07 -26.22 -33.98
N SER A 138 7.29 -26.60 -33.54
CA SER A 138 8.57 -26.35 -34.20
C SER A 138 9.21 -27.63 -34.72
#